data_AF-A0A0E3Q766-F1
#
_entry.id   AF-A0A0E3Q766-F1
#
_cell.length_a   1.000
_cell.length_b   1.000
_cell.length_c   1.000
_cell.angle_alpha   90.00
_cell.angle_beta   90.00
_cell.angle_gamma   90.00
#
_symmetry.space_group_name_H-M   'P 1'
#
loop_
_entity.id
_entity.type
_entity.pdbx_description
1 polymer ?
#
loop_
_entity_poly.entity_id
_entity_poly.type
_entity_poly.pdbx_seq_one_letter_code
_entity_poly.pdbx_strand_id
1 'polypeptide(L)'
;MSWNCGVEGDTEDPEIENLRERQIKNFAAILLLSIGVPMICMGDEVRRTQKGNNNAYCQDNETSWFDWNLVEKNRDMFRFWKLMSDFRKRHTTILRPRYFTGKENERGLKDISWHGCKLYSPGWDDPHARVLSFTMGEPGDEEDIHVMMNMYWEPLEFEIPELKCIGRSWYRAVDTFLPSPQEIAGAGEETQVSGNSYIVQGRSVVVLISK
;
A
#
# COMPACT_ATOMS: atom_id res chain seq x y z
N MET A 1 16.43 -9.58 -4.42
CA MET A 1 16.38 -9.95 -2.99
C MET A 1 14.98 -10.50 -2.71
N SER A 2 14.86 -11.61 -1.99
CA SER A 2 13.58 -12.25 -1.64
C SER A 2 13.62 -12.80 -0.22
N TRP A 3 12.45 -13.02 0.38
CA TRP A 3 12.29 -13.73 1.65
C TRP A 3 11.02 -14.60 1.58
N ASN A 4 11.15 -15.88 1.90
CA ASN A 4 10.08 -16.87 1.79
C ASN A 4 9.01 -16.79 2.90
N CYS A 5 9.18 -15.85 3.84
CA CYS A 5 8.32 -15.60 5.00
C CYS A 5 8.28 -16.72 6.05
N GLY A 6 9.23 -17.68 6.00
CA GLY A 6 9.40 -18.72 7.01
C GLY A 6 9.78 -20.07 6.41
N VAL A 7 8.97 -20.56 5.47
CA VAL A 7 9.13 -21.87 4.81
C VAL A 7 9.43 -21.67 3.32
N GLU A 8 10.33 -22.47 2.77
CA GLU A 8 10.65 -22.45 1.33
C GLU A 8 9.55 -23.16 0.52
N GLY A 9 9.06 -22.53 -0.54
CA GLY A 9 8.05 -23.12 -1.43
C GLY A 9 6.64 -23.17 -0.84
N ASP A 10 5.83 -24.12 -1.34
CA ASP A 10 4.43 -24.29 -0.93
C ASP A 10 4.34 -24.76 0.54
N THR A 11 3.34 -24.27 1.26
CA THR A 11 3.07 -24.64 2.65
C THR A 11 1.57 -24.60 2.94
N GLU A 12 1.13 -25.41 3.89
CA GLU A 12 -0.25 -25.41 4.42
C GLU A 12 -0.37 -24.58 5.71
N ASP A 13 0.73 -23.98 6.18
CA ASP A 13 0.74 -23.11 7.37
C ASP A 13 -0.04 -21.80 7.09
N PRO A 14 -1.20 -21.59 7.74
CA PRO A 14 -2.02 -20.41 7.49
C PRO A 14 -1.35 -19.11 7.93
N GLU A 15 -0.46 -19.12 8.93
CA GLU A 15 0.22 -17.90 9.37
C GLU A 15 1.20 -17.40 8.30
N ILE A 16 1.94 -18.32 7.68
CA ILE A 16 2.87 -18.02 6.59
C ILE A 16 2.11 -17.55 5.35
N GLU A 17 1.01 -18.20 4.98
CA GLU A 17 0.21 -17.80 3.81
C GLU A 17 -0.43 -16.42 4.01
N ASN A 18 -0.96 -16.13 5.20
CA ASN A 18 -1.48 -14.81 5.54
C ASN A 18 -0.39 -13.72 5.49
N LEU A 19 0.83 -14.03 5.96
CA LEU A 19 1.96 -13.11 5.86
C LEU A 19 2.37 -12.88 4.40
N ARG A 20 2.43 -13.93 3.57
CA ARG A 20 2.74 -13.84 2.14
C ARG A 20 1.71 -13.01 1.39
N GLU A 21 0.43 -13.25 1.63
CA GLU A 21 -0.65 -12.44 1.03
C GLU A 21 -0.48 -10.96 1.38
N ARG A 22 -0.23 -10.66 2.65
CA ARG A 22 0.01 -9.29 3.12
C ARG A 22 1.24 -8.66 2.47
N GLN A 23 2.34 -9.41 2.31
CA GLN A 23 3.52 -8.91 1.59
C GLN A 23 3.22 -8.59 0.13
N ILE A 24 2.46 -9.44 -0.57
CA ILE A 24 2.04 -9.18 -1.95
C ILE A 24 1.21 -7.89 -2.02
N LYS A 25 0.23 -7.73 -1.11
CA LYS A 25 -0.57 -6.51 -1.00
C LYS A 25 0.28 -5.27 -0.70
N ASN A 26 1.29 -5.38 0.16
CA ASN A 26 2.21 -4.29 0.47
C ASN A 26 3.00 -3.86 -0.78
N PHE A 27 3.58 -4.81 -1.52
CA PHE A 27 4.30 -4.49 -2.76
C PHE A 27 3.39 -3.83 -3.80
N ALA A 28 2.18 -4.35 -3.97
CA ALA A 28 1.17 -3.77 -4.85
C ALA A 28 0.81 -2.33 -4.42
N ALA A 29 0.57 -2.12 -3.13
CA ALA A 29 0.28 -0.79 -2.57
C ALA A 29 1.45 0.18 -2.81
N ILE A 30 2.67 -0.20 -2.46
CA ILE A 30 3.86 0.64 -2.64
C ILE A 30 4.07 0.99 -4.12
N LEU A 31 3.95 0.02 -5.02
CA LEU A 31 4.07 0.24 -6.47
C LEU A 31 3.02 1.23 -6.98
N LEU A 32 1.75 1.04 -6.58
CA LEU A 32 0.61 1.82 -7.07
C LEU A 32 0.40 3.15 -6.33
N LEU A 33 1.08 3.39 -5.21
CA LEU A 33 1.11 4.68 -4.50
C LEU A 33 2.33 5.54 -4.87
N SER A 34 3.37 4.94 -5.45
CA SER A 34 4.58 5.67 -5.83
C SER A 34 4.34 6.61 -7.03
N ILE A 35 4.99 7.77 -7.05
CA ILE A 35 5.02 8.64 -8.23
C ILE A 35 5.74 7.94 -9.39
N GLY A 36 5.27 8.19 -10.61
CA GLY A 36 5.83 7.63 -11.84
C GLY A 36 4.81 6.80 -12.61
N VAL A 37 5.28 5.93 -13.50
CA VAL A 37 4.43 5.02 -14.27
C VAL A 37 4.68 3.59 -13.79
N PRO A 38 3.74 2.96 -13.07
CA PRO A 38 3.92 1.60 -12.59
C PRO A 38 3.83 0.61 -13.75
N MET A 39 4.61 -0.47 -13.65
CA MET A 39 4.53 -1.63 -14.55
C MET A 39 4.31 -2.87 -13.71
N ILE A 40 3.36 -3.71 -14.11
CA ILE A 40 2.98 -4.94 -13.39
C ILE A 40 3.44 -6.14 -14.24
N CYS A 41 4.04 -7.14 -13.60
CA CYS A 41 4.40 -8.38 -14.28
C CYS A 41 3.16 -9.26 -14.45
N MET A 42 3.01 -9.90 -15.60
CA MET A 42 1.86 -10.73 -15.93
C MET A 42 1.65 -11.84 -14.89
N GLY A 43 0.49 -11.81 -14.21
CA GLY A 43 0.06 -12.81 -13.26
C GLY A 43 0.37 -12.51 -11.81
N ASP A 44 1.10 -11.43 -11.50
CA ASP A 44 1.29 -10.96 -10.12
C ASP A 44 -0.07 -10.69 -9.45
N GLU A 45 -1.05 -10.22 -10.23
CA GLU A 45 -2.40 -9.90 -9.79
C GLU A 45 -3.23 -11.11 -9.36
N VAL A 46 -2.78 -12.33 -9.70
CA VAL A 46 -3.43 -13.59 -9.35
C VAL A 46 -2.47 -14.58 -8.68
N ARG A 47 -1.37 -14.11 -8.08
CA ARG A 47 -0.36 -14.94 -7.40
C ARG A 47 0.24 -16.03 -8.31
N ARG A 48 0.52 -15.70 -9.57
CA ARG A 48 1.20 -16.62 -10.51
C ARG A 48 2.57 -17.01 -9.95
N THR A 49 2.94 -18.29 -10.11
CA THR A 49 4.22 -18.83 -9.62
C THR A 49 5.00 -19.51 -10.72
N GLN A 50 6.32 -19.35 -10.70
CA GLN A 50 7.27 -20.13 -11.49
C GLN A 50 7.97 -21.21 -10.64
N LYS A 51 7.40 -21.55 -9.47
CA LYS A 51 7.93 -22.53 -8.50
C LYS A 51 9.40 -22.26 -8.11
N GLY A 52 9.75 -20.99 -7.91
CA GLY A 52 11.09 -20.56 -7.55
C GLY A 52 12.07 -20.38 -8.72
N ASN A 53 11.69 -20.71 -9.96
CA ASN A 53 12.48 -20.35 -11.13
C ASN A 53 12.41 -18.83 -11.35
N ASN A 54 13.56 -18.14 -11.32
CA ASN A 54 13.65 -16.69 -11.55
C ASN A 54 14.09 -16.33 -12.98
N ASN A 55 14.24 -17.32 -13.85
CA ASN A 55 14.73 -17.15 -15.21
C ASN A 55 14.09 -18.17 -16.17
N ALA A 56 12.76 -18.18 -16.27
CA ALA A 56 12.00 -19.09 -17.14
C ALA A 56 12.07 -18.76 -18.65
N TYR A 57 13.22 -18.28 -19.16
CA TYR A 57 13.37 -17.77 -20.52
C TYR A 57 13.20 -18.86 -21.61
N CYS A 58 13.55 -20.11 -21.32
CA CYS A 58 13.49 -21.24 -22.24
C CYS A 58 12.30 -22.18 -21.98
N GLN A 59 11.33 -21.76 -21.16
CA GLN A 59 10.21 -22.58 -20.75
C GLN A 59 8.97 -22.20 -21.57
N ASP A 60 8.56 -23.07 -22.49
CA ASP A 60 7.27 -22.99 -23.16
C ASP A 60 6.33 -24.06 -22.58
N ASN A 61 5.87 -23.80 -21.35
CA ASN A 61 5.01 -24.71 -20.56
C ASN A 61 4.32 -23.93 -19.42
N GLU A 62 3.62 -24.63 -18.53
CA GLU A 62 2.85 -24.07 -17.43
C GLU A 62 3.67 -23.19 -16.46
N THR A 63 5.00 -23.31 -16.46
CA THR A 63 5.89 -22.42 -15.69
C THR A 63 5.84 -20.99 -16.23
N SER A 64 5.69 -20.78 -17.54
CA SER A 64 5.66 -19.45 -18.16
C SER A 64 4.26 -19.00 -18.58
N TRP A 65 3.37 -19.95 -18.91
CA TRP A 65 2.00 -19.67 -19.32
C TRP A 65 1.17 -19.01 -18.22
N PHE A 66 0.10 -18.32 -18.62
CA PHE A 66 -0.90 -17.75 -17.72
C PHE A 66 -1.99 -18.79 -17.44
N ASP A 67 -2.16 -19.16 -16.17
CA ASP A 67 -3.25 -20.04 -15.74
C ASP A 67 -4.48 -19.20 -15.34
N TRP A 68 -5.50 -19.22 -16.20
CA TRP A 68 -6.73 -18.47 -15.99
C TRP A 68 -7.56 -18.94 -14.79
N ASN A 69 -7.36 -20.17 -14.32
CA ASN A 69 -8.05 -20.66 -13.11
C ASN A 69 -7.60 -19.90 -11.85
N LEU A 70 -6.43 -19.25 -11.89
CA LEU A 70 -5.92 -18.43 -10.79
C LEU A 70 -6.78 -17.18 -10.55
N VAL A 71 -7.51 -16.69 -11.55
CA VAL A 71 -8.41 -15.53 -11.39
C VAL A 71 -9.51 -15.85 -10.38
N GLU A 72 -10.16 -17.02 -10.53
CA GLU A 72 -11.20 -17.47 -9.60
C GLU A 72 -10.60 -17.93 -8.26
N LYS A 73 -9.48 -18.67 -8.30
CA LYS A 73 -8.80 -19.16 -7.10
C LYS A 73 -8.32 -18.03 -6.19
N ASN A 74 -7.78 -16.97 -6.77
CA ASN A 74 -7.19 -15.82 -6.06
C ASN A 74 -8.01 -14.54 -6.27
N ARG A 75 -9.34 -14.67 -6.38
CA ARG A 75 -10.27 -13.57 -6.65
C ARG A 75 -10.09 -12.37 -5.72
N ASP A 76 -9.75 -12.62 -4.45
CA ASP A 76 -9.54 -11.58 -3.46
C ASP A 76 -8.28 -10.75 -3.75
N MET A 77 -7.19 -11.41 -4.15
CA MET A 77 -5.98 -10.73 -4.61
C MET A 77 -6.25 -9.92 -5.88
N PHE A 78 -6.93 -10.53 -6.86
CA PHE A 78 -7.28 -9.85 -8.11
C PHE A 78 -8.13 -8.60 -7.86
N ARG A 79 -9.13 -8.72 -6.97
CA ARG A 79 -9.96 -7.60 -6.52
C ARG A 79 -9.13 -6.49 -5.88
N PHE A 80 -8.16 -6.83 -5.02
CA PHE A 80 -7.26 -5.85 -4.40
C PHE A 80 -6.47 -5.07 -5.45
N TRP A 81 -5.83 -5.75 -6.42
CA TRP A 81 -5.10 -5.11 -7.51
C TRP A 81 -5.99 -4.21 -8.37
N LYS A 82 -7.22 -4.65 -8.66
CA LYS A 82 -8.20 -3.87 -9.41
C LYS A 82 -8.57 -2.59 -8.66
N LEU A 83 -8.88 -2.69 -7.36
CA LEU A 83 -9.25 -1.54 -6.53
C LEU A 83 -8.07 -0.59 -6.29
N MET A 84 -6.85 -1.09 -6.10
CA MET A 84 -5.65 -0.24 -6.02
C MET A 84 -5.36 0.47 -7.34
N SER A 85 -5.59 -0.19 -8.48
CA SER A 85 -5.44 0.44 -9.80
C SER A 85 -6.48 1.53 -10.03
N ASP A 86 -7.73 1.32 -9.59
CA ASP A 86 -8.78 2.34 -9.63
C ASP A 86 -8.48 3.49 -8.66
N PHE A 87 -8.06 3.18 -7.44
CA PHE A 87 -7.60 4.15 -6.44
C PHE A 87 -6.52 5.06 -7.05
N ARG A 88 -5.46 4.50 -7.64
CA ARG A 88 -4.41 5.31 -8.29
C ARG A 88 -4.98 6.23 -9.38
N LYS A 89 -5.91 5.74 -10.21
CA LYS A 89 -6.49 6.52 -11.31
C LYS A 89 -7.35 7.69 -10.83
N ARG A 90 -7.98 7.56 -9.67
CA ARG A 90 -8.86 8.59 -9.10
C ARG A 90 -8.11 9.71 -8.37
N HIS A 91 -6.92 9.43 -7.85
CA HIS A 91 -6.18 10.41 -7.04
C HIS A 91 -5.06 11.08 -7.83
N THR A 92 -5.30 12.33 -8.23
CA THR A 92 -4.35 13.16 -8.98
C THR A 92 -3.03 13.38 -8.23
N THR A 93 -3.06 13.33 -6.89
CA THR A 93 -1.92 13.40 -5.97
C THR A 93 -0.82 12.39 -6.27
N ILE A 94 -1.17 11.23 -6.82
CA ILE A 94 -0.21 10.17 -7.18
C ILE A 94 0.24 10.29 -8.64
N LEU A 95 -0.61 10.84 -9.51
CA LEU A 95 -0.41 10.95 -10.96
C LEU A 95 0.32 12.25 -11.37
N ARG A 96 1.14 12.81 -10.48
CA ARG A 96 1.76 14.12 -10.68
C ARG A 96 2.78 14.07 -11.82
N PRO A 97 2.75 15.04 -12.77
CA PRO A 97 3.70 15.11 -13.88
C PRO A 97 5.02 15.80 -13.48
N ARG A 98 5.13 16.33 -12.25
CA ARG A 98 6.27 17.10 -11.76
C ARG A 98 6.68 16.62 -10.38
N TYR A 99 7.95 16.83 -10.06
CA TYR A 99 8.50 16.55 -8.73
C TYR A 99 7.88 17.44 -7.66
N PHE A 100 7.97 16.97 -6.42
CA PHE A 100 7.58 17.69 -5.22
C PHE A 100 8.38 18.99 -5.06
N THR A 101 7.72 20.02 -4.54
CA THR A 101 8.21 21.40 -4.43
C THR A 101 8.31 21.87 -2.98
N GLY A 102 7.71 21.16 -2.02
CA GLY A 102 7.60 21.54 -0.63
C GLY A 102 6.60 22.66 -0.35
N LYS A 103 5.81 23.07 -1.36
CA LYS A 103 4.76 24.09 -1.21
C LYS A 103 3.60 23.54 -0.40
N GLU A 104 3.00 24.39 0.42
CA GLU A 104 1.80 24.08 1.19
C GLU A 104 0.54 24.37 0.38
N ASN A 105 -0.48 23.52 0.55
CA ASN A 105 -1.84 23.81 0.11
C ASN A 105 -2.57 24.69 1.14
N GLU A 106 -3.82 25.04 0.83
CA GLU A 106 -4.68 25.90 1.66
C GLU A 106 -4.96 25.30 3.06
N ARG A 107 -4.71 24.00 3.24
CA ARG A 107 -4.89 23.25 4.49
C ARG A 107 -3.60 23.18 5.32
N GLY A 108 -2.50 23.76 4.84
CA GLY A 108 -1.20 23.74 5.51
C GLY A 108 -0.46 22.41 5.38
N LEU A 109 -0.84 21.56 4.42
CA LEU A 109 -0.10 20.35 4.08
C LEU A 109 0.83 20.62 2.91
N LYS A 110 2.09 20.20 3.05
CA LYS A 110 3.04 20.25 1.93
C LYS A 110 2.67 19.22 0.88
N ASP A 111 3.07 19.50 -0.35
CA ASP A 111 2.89 18.58 -1.46
C ASP A 111 3.60 17.23 -1.26
N ILE A 112 4.62 17.18 -0.39
CA ILE A 112 5.00 16.00 0.39
C ILE A 112 5.60 16.38 1.75
N SER A 113 5.26 15.61 2.78
CA SER A 113 5.92 15.60 4.08
C SER A 113 6.29 14.17 4.44
N TRP A 114 7.50 13.97 4.95
CA TRP A 114 8.00 12.66 5.35
C TRP A 114 8.00 12.51 6.87
N HIS A 115 7.63 11.33 7.35
CA HIS A 115 7.55 11.03 8.78
C HIS A 115 7.91 9.57 9.09
N GLY A 116 7.97 9.24 10.38
CA GLY A 116 8.11 7.87 10.87
C GLY A 116 6.81 7.47 11.57
N CYS A 117 6.91 6.88 12.76
CA CYS A 117 5.75 6.77 13.67
C CYS A 117 5.30 8.15 14.19
N LYS A 118 6.24 9.08 14.36
CA LYS A 118 5.95 10.48 14.74
C LYS A 118 6.01 11.38 13.52
N LEU A 119 5.16 12.42 13.52
CA LEU A 119 5.15 13.41 12.46
C LEU A 119 6.51 14.11 12.34
N TYR A 120 6.95 14.28 11.10
CA TYR A 120 8.18 14.97 10.70
C TYR A 120 9.47 14.30 11.20
N SER A 121 9.41 13.00 11.52
CA SER A 121 10.53 12.22 12.05
C SER A 121 10.83 10.94 11.23
N PRO A 122 11.24 11.05 9.94
CA PRO A 122 11.32 9.92 8.98
C PRO A 122 12.47 8.91 9.14
N GLY A 123 13.33 9.04 10.16
CA GLY A 123 14.34 8.02 10.48
C GLY A 123 15.45 7.84 9.43
N TRP A 124 15.76 8.84 8.61
CA TRP A 124 16.70 8.73 7.48
C TRP A 124 18.10 8.25 7.83
N ASP A 125 18.59 8.59 9.03
CA ASP A 125 19.93 8.25 9.48
C ASP A 125 19.98 6.89 10.22
N ASP A 126 18.85 6.20 10.36
CA ASP A 126 18.77 4.90 11.03
C ASP A 126 18.88 3.75 10.01
N PRO A 127 20.01 3.00 9.98
CA PRO A 127 20.17 1.84 9.10
C PRO A 127 19.24 0.68 9.44
N HIS A 128 18.57 0.73 10.60
CA HIS A 128 17.59 -0.24 11.05
C HIS A 128 16.14 0.23 10.89
N ALA A 129 15.90 1.37 10.24
CA ALA A 129 14.56 1.89 10.00
C ALA A 129 13.67 0.83 9.33
N ARG A 130 12.56 0.50 10.00
CA ARG A 130 11.54 -0.43 9.50
C ARG A 130 10.20 0.26 9.23
N VAL A 131 10.14 1.57 9.38
CA VAL A 131 8.92 2.35 9.21
C VAL A 131 9.19 3.55 8.32
N LEU A 132 8.18 3.91 7.55
CA LEU A 132 8.14 5.15 6.80
C LEU A 132 6.69 5.57 6.69
N SER A 133 6.40 6.85 6.90
CA SER A 133 5.11 7.41 6.56
C SER A 133 5.30 8.72 5.81
N PHE A 134 4.30 9.12 5.05
CA PHE A 134 4.31 10.39 4.35
C PHE A 134 2.90 10.91 4.12
N THR A 135 2.81 12.22 3.99
CA THR A 135 1.58 12.93 3.68
C THR A 135 1.78 13.70 2.38
N MET A 136 0.87 13.55 1.43
CA MET A 136 0.84 14.32 0.20
C MET A 136 -0.39 15.22 0.22
N GLY A 137 -0.17 16.53 0.28
CA GLY A 137 -1.23 17.53 0.16
C GLY A 137 -1.43 17.94 -1.30
N GLU A 138 -2.65 17.84 -1.81
CA GLU A 138 -3.01 18.36 -3.14
C GLU A 138 -3.73 19.70 -3.01
N PRO A 139 -3.52 20.71 -3.88
CA PRO A 139 -4.26 21.96 -3.80
C PRO A 139 -5.75 21.81 -4.14
N GLY A 140 -6.57 22.79 -3.74
CA GLY A 140 -7.98 22.83 -4.10
C GLY A 140 -8.81 21.76 -3.37
N ASP A 141 -9.85 21.24 -4.02
CA ASP A 141 -10.81 20.32 -3.39
C ASP A 141 -10.40 18.85 -3.42
N GLU A 142 -9.25 18.51 -4.03
CA GLU A 142 -8.74 17.14 -4.11
C GLU A 142 -8.45 16.54 -2.72
N GLU A 143 -8.48 15.21 -2.64
CA GLU A 143 -8.21 14.45 -1.42
C GLU A 143 -6.71 14.45 -1.11
N ASP A 144 -6.35 14.72 0.14
CA ASP A 144 -4.96 14.53 0.61
C ASP A 144 -4.75 13.06 0.93
N ILE A 145 -3.52 12.55 0.80
CA ILE A 145 -3.20 11.15 1.09
C ILE A 145 -2.17 11.07 2.21
N HIS A 146 -2.45 10.26 3.22
CA HIS A 146 -1.48 9.89 4.25
C HIS A 146 -1.21 8.38 4.20
N VAL A 147 0.05 8.00 4.00
CA VAL A 147 0.47 6.60 3.89
C VAL A 147 1.37 6.26 5.06
N MET A 148 1.10 5.14 5.73
CA MET A 148 1.89 4.61 6.83
C MET A 148 2.35 3.19 6.50
N MET A 149 3.65 2.96 6.50
CA MET A 149 4.27 1.68 6.20
C MET A 149 4.97 1.15 7.44
N ASN A 150 4.48 0.03 7.99
CA ASN A 150 5.10 -0.68 9.09
C ASN A 150 5.72 -1.98 8.58
N MET A 151 7.02 -1.96 8.29
CA MET A 151 7.80 -3.16 7.97
C MET A 151 8.48 -3.76 9.20
N TYR A 152 8.13 -3.31 10.42
CA TYR A 152 8.44 -3.98 11.67
C TYR A 152 7.48 -5.16 11.89
N TRP A 153 7.79 -6.05 12.84
CA TRP A 153 6.98 -7.25 13.09
C TRP A 153 5.89 -7.05 14.15
N GLU A 154 5.95 -5.99 14.94
CA GLU A 154 4.94 -5.65 15.95
C GLU A 154 4.03 -4.50 15.48
N PRO A 155 2.81 -4.39 16.04
CA PRO A 155 1.99 -3.21 15.85
C PRO A 155 2.69 -1.96 16.41
N LEU A 156 2.61 -0.87 15.65
CA LEU A 156 3.15 0.43 16.05
C LEU A 156 2.07 1.50 15.89
N GLU A 157 2.04 2.45 16.81
CA GLU A 157 1.19 3.63 16.71
C GLU A 157 1.86 4.68 15.82
N PHE A 158 1.11 5.18 14.85
CA PHE A 158 1.53 6.25 13.94
C PHE A 158 0.67 7.49 14.18
N GLU A 159 1.30 8.65 14.30
CA GLU A 159 0.62 9.94 14.36
C GLU A 159 0.06 10.32 12.98
N ILE A 160 -1.16 10.84 12.97
CA ILE A 160 -1.86 11.33 11.78
C ILE A 160 -1.81 12.87 11.77
N PRO A 161 -1.51 13.52 10.64
CA PRO A 161 -1.52 14.99 10.55
C PRO A 161 -2.90 15.58 10.86
N GLU A 162 -2.93 16.67 11.61
CA GLU A 162 -4.16 17.45 11.80
C GLU A 162 -4.53 18.23 10.53
N LEU A 163 -5.78 18.11 10.09
CA LEU A 163 -6.32 18.90 8.99
C LEU A 163 -6.83 20.23 9.52
N LYS A 164 -6.21 21.35 9.13
CA LYS A 164 -6.56 22.69 9.65
C LYS A 164 -7.87 23.27 9.10
N CYS A 165 -8.45 22.65 8.08
CA CYS A 165 -9.71 23.10 7.48
C CYS A 165 -10.92 22.46 8.17
N ILE A 166 -11.92 23.28 8.47
CA ILE A 166 -13.20 22.82 9.02
C ILE A 166 -13.89 21.91 8.00
N GLY A 167 -14.40 20.77 8.46
CA GLY A 167 -15.27 19.88 7.68
C GLY A 167 -14.57 18.72 6.98
N ARG A 168 -13.24 18.61 7.06
CA ARG A 168 -12.53 17.42 6.58
C ARG A 168 -12.11 16.49 7.70
N SER A 169 -12.05 15.19 7.41
CA SER A 169 -11.55 14.14 8.31
C SER A 169 -10.75 13.13 7.51
N TRP A 170 -9.92 12.35 8.20
CA TRP A 170 -9.22 11.22 7.61
C TRP A 170 -10.14 10.01 7.53
N TYR A 171 -10.12 9.33 6.39
CA TYR A 171 -10.83 8.08 6.16
C TYR A 171 -9.85 7.02 5.71
N ARG A 172 -9.93 5.82 6.30
CA ARG A 172 -9.12 4.67 5.91
C ARG A 172 -9.62 4.09 4.60
N ALA A 173 -8.80 4.25 3.57
CA ALA A 173 -9.04 3.67 2.25
C ALA A 173 -8.40 2.28 2.10
N VAL A 174 -7.21 2.06 2.68
CA VAL A 174 -6.47 0.80 2.58
C VAL A 174 -5.87 0.43 3.93
N ASP A 175 -5.92 -0.85 4.29
CA ASP A 175 -5.17 -1.45 5.40
C ASP A 175 -4.89 -2.92 5.06
N THR A 176 -3.66 -3.20 4.63
CA THR A 176 -3.28 -4.53 4.09
C THR A 176 -3.30 -5.64 5.14
N PHE A 177 -3.43 -5.32 6.43
CA PHE A 177 -3.56 -6.32 7.48
C PHE A 177 -4.98 -6.91 7.56
N LEU A 178 -5.99 -6.17 7.14
CA LEU A 178 -7.38 -6.62 7.23
C LEU A 178 -7.67 -7.75 6.22
N PRO A 179 -8.64 -8.63 6.53
CA PRO A 179 -9.06 -9.67 5.59
C PRO A 179 -9.83 -9.07 4.41
N SER A 180 -10.00 -9.86 3.34
CA SER A 180 -10.91 -9.52 2.25
C SER A 180 -12.37 -9.54 2.70
N PRO A 181 -13.21 -8.55 2.32
CA PRO A 181 -12.92 -7.42 1.42
C PRO A 181 -12.48 -6.10 2.10
N GLN A 182 -12.21 -6.09 3.41
CA GLN A 182 -12.03 -4.87 4.21
C GLN A 182 -10.66 -4.17 4.05
N GLU A 183 -9.69 -4.82 3.43
CA GLU A 183 -8.34 -4.29 3.25
C GLU A 183 -8.25 -3.11 2.28
N ILE A 184 -9.27 -2.93 1.44
CA ILE A 184 -9.42 -1.76 0.57
C ILE A 184 -10.90 -1.44 0.38
N ALA A 185 -11.28 -0.21 0.68
CA ALA A 185 -12.63 0.28 0.52
C ALA A 185 -12.93 0.65 -0.96
N GLY A 186 -14.17 0.45 -1.38
CA GLY A 186 -14.69 1.09 -2.59
C GLY A 186 -14.74 2.62 -2.44
N ALA A 187 -14.82 3.33 -3.56
CA ALA A 187 -14.94 4.79 -3.54
C ALA A 187 -16.23 5.20 -2.81
N GLY A 188 -16.10 5.96 -1.72
CA GLY A 188 -17.23 6.38 -0.88
C GLY A 188 -17.59 5.41 0.25
N GLU A 189 -16.89 4.27 0.37
CA GLU A 189 -17.08 3.27 1.42
C GLU A 189 -15.96 3.29 2.48
N GLU A 190 -15.11 4.32 2.45
CA GLU A 190 -13.98 4.47 3.35
C GLU A 190 -14.46 4.72 4.79
N THR A 191 -13.71 4.20 5.75
CA THR A 191 -14.10 4.27 7.17
C THR A 191 -13.45 5.48 7.84
N GLN A 192 -14.24 6.37 8.44
CA GLN A 192 -13.70 7.53 9.16
C GLN A 192 -12.79 7.09 10.30
N VAL A 193 -11.62 7.72 10.40
CA VAL A 193 -10.67 7.54 11.49
C VAL A 193 -10.82 8.70 12.46
N SER A 194 -11.07 8.38 13.73
CA SER A 194 -11.14 9.36 14.81
C SER A 194 -9.80 9.50 15.52
N GLY A 195 -9.44 10.72 15.89
CA GLY A 195 -8.23 11.01 16.67
C GLY A 195 -7.04 11.45 15.81
N ASN A 196 -5.87 11.45 16.43
CA ASN A 196 -4.62 11.91 15.85
C ASN A 196 -3.58 10.78 15.69
N SER A 197 -4.00 9.52 15.83
CA SER A 197 -3.14 8.36 15.65
C SER A 197 -3.88 7.15 15.08
N TYR A 198 -3.12 6.21 14.50
CA TYR A 198 -3.61 4.91 14.01
C TYR A 198 -2.65 3.80 14.40
N ILE A 199 -3.16 2.65 14.86
CA ILE A 199 -2.33 1.47 15.12
C ILE A 199 -2.14 0.70 13.81
N VAL A 200 -0.93 0.74 13.27
CA VAL A 200 -0.55 0.02 12.05
C VAL A 200 0.07 -1.31 12.45
N GLN A 201 -0.57 -2.41 12.07
CA GLN A 201 -0.13 -3.76 12.42
C GLN A 201 1.23 -4.11 11.79
N GLY A 202 1.90 -5.11 12.37
CA GLY A 202 3.18 -5.58 11.86
C GLY A 202 3.11 -5.98 10.38
N ARG A 203 4.14 -5.60 9.63
CA ARG A 203 4.30 -5.94 8.21
C ARG A 203 3.14 -5.48 7.33
N SER A 204 2.56 -4.31 7.57
CA SER A 204 1.39 -3.80 6.84
C SER A 204 1.57 -2.38 6.32
N VAL A 205 0.67 -1.98 5.42
CA VAL A 205 0.57 -0.63 4.86
C VAL A 205 -0.85 -0.14 5.04
N VAL A 206 -0.99 1.09 5.53
CA VAL A 206 -2.28 1.79 5.71
C VAL A 206 -2.27 3.06 4.87
N VAL A 207 -3.38 3.35 4.23
CA VAL A 207 -3.61 4.57 3.44
C VAL A 207 -4.87 5.26 3.94
N LEU A 208 -4.72 6.52 4.32
CA LEU A 208 -5.82 7.42 4.66
C LEU A 208 -5.98 8.46 3.55
N ILE A 209 -7.22 8.87 3.32
CA ILE A 209 -7.56 9.98 2.42
C ILE A 209 -8.35 11.04 3.18
N SER A 210 -8.16 12.31 2.85
CA SER A 210 -8.93 13.41 3.44
C SER A 210 -10.23 13.63 2.67
N LYS A 211 -11.36 13.65 3.38
CA LYS A 211 -12.69 13.98 2.84
C LYS A 211 -13.39 14.99 3.72
#